data_AF-A0A1H8BVE7-F1
#
_entry.id   AF-A0A1H8BVE7-F1
#
_cell.length_a   1.000
_cell.length_b   1.000
_cell.length_c   1.000
_cell.angle_alpha   90.00
_cell.angle_beta   90.00
_cell.angle_gamma   90.00
#
_symmetry.space_group_name_H-M   'P 1'
#
loop_
_entity.id
_entity.type
_entity.pdbx_description
1 polymer ?
#
loop_
_entity_poly.entity_id
_entity_poly.type
_entity_poly.pdbx_seq_one_letter_code
_entity_poly.pdbx_strand_id
1 'polypeptide(L)'
;MDNSQDIDSPEYRACHPAPVRIENFNPRAVIPHGLTIEHLCSAMNDFIDFIGFINQQLNGRKIERLETMLMPANFSSIVGEFMTSTIPKHCPTLAKNGYHNGHPDLVPKGRFPNDTVQHAQDGIEVKGSRYLRGWQGHNAEDAWLMVFCFESGRPTDGAKAVAPAPFRYLGVFGAQLVQADWTFSGRSETSRRTITAGVNRSGYDKMVGNWIYKAPGLKL
;
A
#
# COMPACT_ATOMS: atom_id res chain seq x y z
N MET A 1 -21.15 -22.59 -26.70
CA MET A 1 -19.99 -22.59 -25.80
C MET A 1 -20.55 -22.52 -24.40
N ASP A 2 -20.36 -23.58 -23.63
CA ASP A 2 -20.82 -23.67 -22.25
C ASP A 2 -20.07 -22.63 -21.41
N ASN A 3 -20.82 -21.68 -20.86
CA ASN A 3 -20.32 -20.52 -20.13
C ASN A 3 -20.66 -20.64 -18.63
N SER A 4 -20.74 -21.86 -18.12
CA SER A 4 -20.85 -22.11 -16.69
C SER A 4 -19.50 -21.79 -16.02
N GLN A 5 -19.40 -20.62 -15.40
CA GLN A 5 -18.30 -20.36 -14.46
C GLN A 5 -18.42 -21.32 -13.28
N ASP A 6 -17.35 -22.04 -12.98
CA ASP A 6 -17.25 -22.83 -11.76
C ASP A 6 -17.05 -21.89 -10.56
N ILE A 7 -18.18 -21.48 -9.97
CA ILE A 7 -18.26 -20.55 -8.84
C ILE A 7 -17.61 -21.10 -7.56
N ASP A 8 -17.36 -22.41 -7.50
CA ASP A 8 -16.71 -23.04 -6.34
C ASP A 8 -15.20 -23.23 -6.54
N SER A 9 -14.68 -22.89 -7.72
CA SER A 9 -13.24 -23.01 -8.00
C SER A 9 -12.41 -22.08 -7.08
N PRO A 10 -11.21 -22.51 -6.65
CA PRO A 10 -10.30 -21.65 -5.88
C PRO A 10 -9.99 -20.32 -6.59
N GLU A 11 -9.93 -20.33 -7.91
CA GLU A 11 -9.66 -19.13 -8.70
C GLU A 11 -10.84 -18.16 -8.68
N TYR A 12 -12.08 -18.64 -8.78
CA TYR A 12 -13.26 -17.80 -8.60
C TYR A 12 -13.28 -17.16 -7.20
N ARG A 13 -13.02 -17.94 -6.14
CA ARG A 13 -12.97 -17.42 -4.77
C ARG A 13 -11.87 -16.37 -4.60
N ALA A 14 -10.74 -16.53 -5.27
CA ALA A 14 -9.65 -15.56 -5.24
C ALA A 14 -9.98 -14.23 -5.95
N CYS A 15 -11.04 -14.18 -6.76
CA CYS A 15 -11.55 -12.94 -7.35
C CYS A 15 -12.42 -12.11 -6.39
N HIS A 16 -12.72 -12.62 -5.19
CA HIS A 16 -13.63 -12.01 -4.23
C HIS A 16 -12.90 -11.65 -2.92
N PRO A 17 -12.07 -10.61 -2.92
CA PRO A 17 -11.42 -10.14 -1.70
C PRO A 17 -12.44 -9.65 -0.68
N ALA A 18 -12.19 -9.96 0.59
CA ALA A 18 -13.07 -9.54 1.68
C ALA A 18 -12.80 -8.09 2.09
N PRO A 19 -13.83 -7.29 2.41
CA PRO A 19 -13.67 -5.92 2.88
C PRO A 19 -12.93 -5.89 4.22
N VAL A 20 -12.19 -4.80 4.45
CA VAL A 20 -11.70 -4.48 5.80
C VAL A 20 -12.82 -3.86 6.63
N ARG A 21 -12.73 -4.05 7.94
CA ARG A 21 -13.74 -3.59 8.90
C ARG A 21 -13.13 -2.63 9.89
N ILE A 22 -13.89 -1.61 10.26
CA ILE A 22 -13.44 -0.55 11.18
C ILE A 22 -13.03 -1.09 12.55
N GLU A 23 -13.61 -2.21 13.00
CA GLU A 23 -13.24 -2.90 14.25
C GLU A 23 -11.78 -3.37 14.30
N ASN A 24 -11.13 -3.50 13.14
CA ASN A 24 -9.73 -3.93 13.01
C ASN A 24 -8.75 -2.75 12.90
N PHE A 25 -9.22 -1.51 13.00
CA PHE A 25 -8.41 -0.31 13.04
C PHE A 25 -8.10 0.10 14.48
N ASN A 26 -6.95 0.74 14.68
CA ASN A 26 -6.55 1.26 15.97
C ASN A 26 -7.20 2.63 16.22
N PRO A 27 -8.16 2.78 17.14
CA PRO A 27 -8.76 4.08 17.45
C PRO A 27 -7.76 5.06 18.09
N ARG A 28 -6.58 4.59 18.48
CA ARG A 28 -5.49 5.42 19.04
C ARG A 28 -4.37 5.71 18.04
N ALA A 29 -4.54 5.36 16.77
CA ALA A 29 -3.56 5.69 15.75
C ALA A 29 -3.44 7.22 15.61
N VAL A 30 -2.21 7.72 15.64
CA VAL A 30 -1.91 9.14 15.42
C VAL A 30 -1.56 9.32 13.95
N ILE A 31 -2.46 9.97 13.21
CA ILE A 31 -2.33 10.20 11.77
C ILE A 31 -2.48 11.71 11.52
N PRO A 32 -1.56 12.35 10.78
CA PRO A 32 -1.52 13.79 10.66
C PRO A 32 -2.59 14.32 9.70
N HIS A 33 -2.69 15.65 9.65
CA HIS A 33 -3.50 16.38 8.66
C HIS A 33 -4.99 16.02 8.66
N GLY A 34 -5.55 15.61 9.80
CA GLY A 34 -6.98 15.30 9.92
C GLY A 34 -7.41 14.01 9.21
N LEU A 35 -6.45 13.18 8.79
CA LEU A 35 -6.74 11.84 8.27
C LEU A 35 -7.15 10.93 9.43
N THR A 36 -8.26 10.21 9.27
CA THR A 36 -8.81 9.33 10.32
C THR A 36 -8.79 7.88 9.87
N ILE A 37 -9.04 6.96 10.81
CA ILE A 37 -9.16 5.53 10.51
C ILE A 37 -10.38 5.23 9.63
N GLU A 38 -11.46 6.02 9.74
CA GLU A 38 -12.65 5.89 8.90
C GLU A 38 -12.33 6.26 7.44
N HIS A 39 -11.61 7.36 7.21
CA HIS A 39 -11.15 7.72 5.86
C HIS A 39 -10.28 6.61 5.24
N LEU A 40 -9.38 6.03 6.03
CA LEU A 40 -8.53 4.92 5.58
C LEU A 40 -9.32 3.64 5.34
N CYS A 41 -10.29 3.31 6.20
CA CYS A 41 -11.17 2.17 6.03
C CYS A 41 -11.94 2.27 4.71
N SER A 42 -12.50 3.44 4.40
CA SER A 42 -13.19 3.68 3.12
C SER A 42 -12.22 3.56 1.93
N ALA A 43 -11.06 4.23 1.98
CA ALA A 43 -10.10 4.16 0.88
C ALA A 43 -9.53 2.76 0.64
N MET A 44 -9.32 1.97 1.70
CA MET A 44 -8.89 0.57 1.58
C MET A 44 -9.97 -0.31 0.97
N ASN A 45 -11.24 -0.10 1.33
CA ASN A 45 -12.35 -0.84 0.73
C ASN A 45 -12.56 -0.45 -0.74
N ASP A 46 -12.36 0.81 -1.13
CA ASP A 46 -12.37 1.21 -2.55
C ASP A 46 -11.33 0.41 -3.37
N PHE A 47 -10.15 0.13 -2.81
CA PHE A 47 -9.15 -0.71 -3.51
C PHE A 47 -9.58 -2.17 -3.59
N ILE A 48 -10.17 -2.71 -2.52
CA ILE A 48 -10.71 -4.08 -2.47
C ILE A 48 -11.80 -4.26 -3.53
N ASP A 49 -12.73 -3.31 -3.61
CA ASP A 49 -13.79 -3.31 -4.61
C ASP A 49 -13.22 -3.19 -6.03
N PHE A 50 -12.24 -2.31 -6.24
CA PHE A 50 -11.54 -2.16 -7.52
C PHE A 50 -10.86 -3.46 -7.97
N ILE A 51 -10.01 -4.06 -7.12
CA ILE A 51 -9.26 -5.25 -7.50
C ILE A 51 -10.18 -6.46 -7.65
N GLY A 52 -11.20 -6.58 -6.81
CA GLY A 52 -12.25 -7.59 -6.94
C GLY A 52 -13.00 -7.47 -8.26
N PHE A 53 -13.40 -6.25 -8.63
CA PHE A 53 -14.05 -5.99 -9.91
C PHE A 53 -13.15 -6.39 -11.10
N ILE A 54 -11.91 -5.93 -11.14
CA ILE A 54 -10.97 -6.25 -12.22
C ILE A 54 -10.77 -7.77 -12.32
N ASN A 55 -10.51 -8.44 -11.20
CA ASN A 55 -10.28 -9.88 -11.20
C ASN A 55 -11.49 -10.68 -11.66
N GLN A 56 -12.71 -10.28 -11.29
CA GLN A 56 -13.94 -10.90 -11.81
C GLN A 56 -14.08 -10.70 -13.33
N GLN A 57 -13.79 -9.50 -13.85
CA GLN A 57 -13.85 -9.23 -15.29
C GLN A 57 -12.81 -10.04 -16.08
N LEU A 58 -11.59 -10.18 -15.54
CA LEU A 58 -10.52 -10.97 -16.15
C LEU A 58 -10.88 -12.47 -16.13
N ASN A 59 -11.30 -12.98 -14.97
CA ASN A 59 -11.70 -14.38 -14.81
C ASN A 59 -12.86 -14.77 -15.75
N GLY A 60 -13.88 -13.91 -15.90
CA GLY A 60 -14.98 -14.12 -16.84
C GLY A 60 -14.55 -14.24 -18.31
N ARG A 61 -13.34 -13.79 -18.64
CA ARG A 61 -12.71 -13.90 -19.96
C ARG A 61 -11.59 -14.93 -20.01
N LYS A 62 -11.43 -15.75 -18.96
CA LYS A 62 -10.34 -16.72 -18.79
C LYS A 62 -8.95 -16.08 -18.86
N ILE A 63 -8.84 -14.83 -18.42
CA ILE A 63 -7.58 -14.12 -18.23
C ILE A 63 -7.20 -14.26 -16.76
N GLU A 64 -5.91 -14.46 -16.49
CA GLU A 64 -5.37 -14.51 -15.13
C GLU A 64 -5.65 -13.21 -14.35
N ARG A 65 -5.70 -13.31 -13.02
CA ARG A 65 -5.90 -12.14 -12.15
C ARG A 65 -4.75 -11.14 -12.30
N LEU A 66 -5.06 -9.86 -12.09
CA LEU A 66 -4.13 -8.77 -12.37
C LEU A 66 -2.80 -8.94 -11.60
N GLU A 67 -2.88 -9.31 -10.32
CA GLU A 67 -1.72 -9.48 -9.46
C GLU A 67 -0.82 -10.68 -9.83
N THR A 68 -1.36 -11.68 -10.53
CA THR A 68 -0.58 -12.85 -10.96
C THR A 68 0.15 -12.59 -12.28
N MET A 69 -0.27 -11.59 -13.06
CA MET A 69 0.42 -11.21 -14.29
C MET A 69 1.57 -10.22 -14.08
N LEU A 70 1.49 -9.39 -13.04
CA LEU A 70 2.41 -8.26 -12.85
C LEU A 70 3.65 -8.63 -12.02
N MET A 71 4.77 -7.97 -12.33
CA MET A 71 5.93 -7.99 -11.44
C MET A 71 5.51 -7.52 -10.03
N PRO A 72 5.99 -8.17 -8.95
CA PRO A 72 5.56 -7.83 -7.58
C PRO A 72 5.75 -6.37 -7.20
N ALA A 73 6.80 -5.71 -7.72
CA ALA A 73 7.05 -4.29 -7.51
C ALA A 73 5.95 -3.42 -8.15
N ASN A 74 5.59 -3.69 -9.41
CA ASN A 74 4.54 -2.95 -10.12
C ASN A 74 3.20 -3.05 -9.39
N PHE A 75 2.82 -4.24 -8.93
CA PHE A 75 1.57 -4.38 -8.18
C PHE A 75 1.61 -3.64 -6.83
N SER A 76 2.78 -3.61 -6.17
CA SER A 76 2.95 -2.83 -4.93
C SER A 76 2.84 -1.32 -5.19
N SER A 77 3.35 -0.83 -6.33
CA SER A 77 3.16 0.55 -6.78
C SER A 77 1.70 0.86 -7.07
N ILE A 78 0.95 -0.04 -7.71
CA ILE A 78 -0.50 0.14 -7.95
C ILE A 78 -1.25 0.32 -6.63
N VAL A 79 -0.97 -0.50 -5.61
CA VAL A 79 -1.59 -0.35 -4.28
C VAL A 79 -1.28 1.03 -3.71
N GLY A 80 -0.01 1.45 -3.71
CA GLY A 80 0.41 2.76 -3.21
C GLY A 80 -0.27 3.93 -3.94
N GLU A 81 -0.18 3.95 -5.27
CA GLU A 81 -0.77 5.00 -6.12
C GLU A 81 -2.29 5.08 -6.00
N PHE A 82 -2.96 3.94 -5.86
CA PHE A 82 -4.39 3.89 -5.65
C PHE A 82 -4.75 4.53 -4.32
N MET A 83 -4.02 4.23 -3.24
CA MET A 83 -4.23 4.84 -1.93
C MET A 83 -3.99 6.35 -1.98
N THR A 84 -2.89 6.79 -2.59
CA THR A 84 -2.59 8.23 -2.79
C THR A 84 -3.69 8.95 -3.57
N SER A 85 -4.31 8.30 -4.54
CA SER A 85 -5.37 8.90 -5.37
C SER A 85 -6.76 8.83 -4.72
N THR A 86 -6.94 7.99 -3.71
CA THR A 86 -8.26 7.69 -3.13
C THR A 86 -8.43 8.27 -1.72
N ILE A 87 -7.36 8.37 -0.92
CA ILE A 87 -7.41 9.03 0.40
C ILE A 87 -8.00 10.45 0.32
N PRO A 88 -7.61 11.32 -0.64
CA PRO A 88 -8.18 12.67 -0.76
C PRO A 88 -9.68 12.72 -1.06
N LYS A 89 -10.28 11.63 -1.57
CA LYS A 89 -11.73 11.55 -1.80
C LYS A 89 -12.50 11.45 -0.48
N HIS A 90 -11.89 10.84 0.52
CA HIS A 90 -12.48 10.63 1.85
C HIS A 90 -11.98 11.65 2.88
N CYS A 91 -10.75 12.14 2.74
CA CYS A 91 -10.12 13.10 3.65
C CYS A 91 -9.95 14.47 2.97
N PRO A 92 -10.85 15.45 3.22
CA PRO A 92 -10.86 16.72 2.49
C PRO A 92 -9.69 17.65 2.84
N THR A 93 -8.94 17.36 3.89
CA THR A 93 -7.77 18.12 4.36
C THR A 93 -6.47 17.71 3.68
N LEU A 94 -6.48 16.62 2.90
CA LEU A 94 -5.34 16.16 2.13
C LEU A 94 -5.63 16.25 0.62
N ALA A 95 -4.55 16.43 -0.15
CA ALA A 95 -4.55 16.37 -1.59
C ALA A 95 -3.42 15.44 -2.06
N LYS A 96 -3.60 14.80 -3.21
CA LYS A 96 -2.49 14.15 -3.91
C LYS A 96 -1.54 15.24 -4.40
N ASN A 97 -0.25 15.05 -4.17
CA ASN A 97 0.76 15.96 -4.69
C ASN A 97 0.70 16.02 -6.22
N GLY A 98 0.43 17.20 -6.76
CA GLY A 98 0.30 17.42 -8.20
C GLY A 98 1.63 17.40 -8.96
N TYR A 99 2.77 17.39 -8.26
CA TYR A 99 4.08 17.36 -8.91
C TYR A 99 4.39 15.95 -9.41
N HIS A 100 4.86 15.83 -10.65
CA HIS A 100 5.28 14.54 -11.19
C HIS A 100 6.49 14.00 -10.40
N ASN A 101 6.31 12.87 -9.72
CA ASN A 101 7.27 12.32 -8.76
C ASN A 101 7.60 13.28 -7.60
N GLY A 102 6.62 14.06 -7.15
CA GLY A 102 6.74 14.88 -5.96
C GLY A 102 6.82 14.04 -4.69
N HIS A 103 7.50 14.56 -3.67
CA HIS A 103 7.58 13.96 -2.34
C HIS A 103 7.17 15.00 -1.29
N PRO A 104 6.27 14.68 -0.33
CA PRO A 104 5.59 13.40 -0.15
C PRO A 104 4.43 13.22 -1.15
N ASP A 105 3.89 12.00 -1.23
CA ASP A 105 2.76 11.63 -2.11
C ASP A 105 1.47 12.40 -1.82
N LEU A 106 1.17 12.63 -0.54
CA LEU A 106 0.02 13.38 -0.06
C LEU A 106 0.48 14.64 0.67
N VAL A 107 -0.14 15.78 0.36
CA VAL A 107 0.17 17.08 0.98
C VAL A 107 -1.07 17.67 1.65
N PRO A 108 -0.93 18.53 2.66
CA PRO A 108 -2.06 19.25 3.22
C PRO A 108 -2.70 20.15 2.15
N LYS A 109 -4.02 20.05 1.99
CA LYS A 109 -4.75 20.74 0.93
C LYS A 109 -4.65 22.26 1.09
N GLY A 110 -4.34 22.96 0.02
CA GLY A 110 -4.17 24.41 -0.04
C GLY A 110 -2.85 24.91 0.56
N ARG A 111 -1.97 24.03 1.04
CA ARG A 111 -0.67 24.40 1.63
C ARG A 111 0.33 24.90 0.59
N PHE A 112 0.33 24.27 -0.58
CA PHE A 112 1.22 24.56 -1.70
C PHE A 112 0.41 25.08 -2.89
N PRO A 113 1.00 25.90 -3.78
CA PRO A 113 0.33 26.33 -5.01
C PRO A 113 -0.20 25.13 -5.79
N ASN A 114 -1.52 25.07 -6.00
CA ASN A 114 -2.21 23.95 -6.67
C ASN A 114 -1.89 22.56 -6.09
N ASP A 115 -1.66 22.47 -4.77
CA ASP A 115 -1.31 21.21 -4.09
C ASP A 115 -0.09 20.51 -4.72
N THR A 116 0.84 21.29 -5.26
CA THR A 116 1.97 20.81 -6.08
C THR A 116 3.29 21.24 -5.46
N VAL A 117 4.15 20.29 -5.10
CA VAL A 117 5.49 20.56 -4.58
C VAL A 117 6.45 19.43 -4.95
N GLN A 118 7.66 19.77 -5.41
CA GLN A 118 8.65 18.75 -5.76
C GLN A 118 9.15 17.98 -4.53
N HIS A 119 9.49 18.71 -3.46
CA HIS A 119 9.95 18.12 -2.19
C HIS A 119 9.44 18.96 -1.01
N ALA A 120 8.86 18.31 -0.01
CA ALA A 120 8.46 18.90 1.25
C ALA A 120 8.60 17.89 2.40
N GLN A 121 8.65 18.38 3.64
CA GLN A 121 8.56 17.54 4.84
C GLN A 121 7.11 17.38 5.34
N ASP A 122 6.24 18.32 4.94
CA ASP A 122 4.85 18.43 5.40
C ASP A 122 3.95 17.59 4.48
N GLY A 123 3.48 16.45 4.99
CA GLY A 123 2.62 15.52 4.25
C GLY A 123 2.87 14.05 4.61
N ILE A 124 2.34 13.14 3.80
CA ILE A 124 2.39 11.69 4.00
C ILE A 124 2.93 10.99 2.75
N GLU A 125 4.04 10.27 2.89
CA GLU A 125 4.57 9.35 1.89
C GLU A 125 3.84 8.00 2.00
N VAL A 126 3.39 7.43 0.89
CA VAL A 126 2.57 6.21 0.86
C VAL A 126 3.31 5.08 0.13
N LYS A 127 3.30 3.87 0.71
CA LYS A 127 3.86 2.68 0.05
C LYS A 127 2.94 1.48 0.17
N GLY A 128 2.87 0.69 -0.90
CA GLY A 128 2.39 -0.68 -0.86
C GLY A 128 3.56 -1.64 -0.57
N SER A 129 3.33 -2.66 0.27
CA SER A 129 4.35 -3.67 0.56
C SER A 129 3.76 -5.07 0.68
N ARG A 130 4.47 -6.06 0.14
CA ARG A 130 4.17 -7.49 0.39
C ARG A 130 4.82 -8.02 1.68
N TYR A 131 5.64 -7.21 2.33
CA TYR A 131 6.42 -7.58 3.51
C TYR A 131 6.04 -6.69 4.69
N LEU A 132 5.92 -7.30 5.87
CA LEU A 132 5.62 -6.62 7.13
C LEU A 132 6.81 -5.82 7.70
N ARG A 133 7.97 -5.83 7.03
CA ARG A 133 9.19 -5.14 7.42
C ARG A 133 10.12 -4.97 6.22
N GLY A 134 11.23 -4.25 6.41
CA GLY A 134 12.21 -4.00 5.35
C GLY A 134 11.70 -3.00 4.31
N TRP A 135 10.84 -2.07 4.73
CA TRP A 135 10.30 -1.02 3.88
C TRP A 135 11.42 -0.06 3.45
N GLN A 136 11.37 0.40 2.21
CA GLN A 136 12.43 1.20 1.61
C GLN A 136 11.88 2.55 1.13
N GLY A 137 12.63 3.61 1.42
CA GLY A 137 12.49 4.93 0.83
C GLY A 137 13.59 5.19 -0.20
N HIS A 138 13.44 6.28 -0.96
CA HIS A 138 14.48 6.71 -1.89
C HIS A 138 15.69 7.27 -1.14
N ASN A 139 15.46 8.02 -0.06
CA ASN A 139 16.49 8.64 0.76
C ASN A 139 16.28 8.36 2.25
N ALA A 140 17.33 8.56 3.04
CA ALA A 140 17.18 8.70 4.49
C ALA A 140 16.72 10.13 4.75
N GLU A 141 15.43 10.31 5.01
CA GLU A 141 14.82 11.63 5.15
C GLU A 141 13.75 11.66 6.23
N ASP A 142 13.43 12.88 6.67
CA ASP A 142 12.36 13.11 7.62
C ASP A 142 11.05 13.08 6.84
N ALA A 143 10.23 12.05 7.07
CA ALA A 143 8.97 11.85 6.36
C ALA A 143 7.97 11.13 7.25
N TRP A 144 6.71 11.54 7.16
CA TRP A 144 5.62 10.71 7.66
C TRP A 144 5.37 9.59 6.65
N LEU A 145 5.71 8.35 7.01
CA LEU A 145 5.60 7.20 6.11
C LEU A 145 4.37 6.36 6.46
N MET A 146 3.53 6.05 5.47
CA MET A 146 2.42 5.10 5.55
C MET A 146 2.71 3.88 4.69
N VAL A 147 2.65 2.67 5.27
CA VAL A 147 2.85 1.43 4.52
C VAL A 147 1.63 0.52 4.62
N PHE A 148 1.02 0.26 3.47
CA PHE A 148 -0.06 -0.70 3.26
C PHE A 148 0.54 -2.07 2.98
N CYS A 149 0.60 -2.92 4.00
CA CYS A 149 1.08 -4.29 3.88
C CYS A 149 -0.06 -5.21 3.42
N PHE A 150 0.19 -6.04 2.41
CA PHE A 150 -0.81 -6.92 1.83
C PHE A 150 -0.24 -8.27 1.39
N GLU A 151 -1.15 -9.22 1.17
CA GLU A 151 -0.88 -10.44 0.42
C GLU A 151 -1.80 -10.51 -0.80
N SER A 152 -1.30 -11.13 -1.86
CA SER A 152 -2.00 -11.35 -3.11
C SER A 152 -1.22 -12.35 -3.95
N GLY A 153 -1.83 -12.86 -5.02
CA GLY A 153 -1.17 -13.72 -5.99
C GLY A 153 0.10 -13.12 -6.60
N ARG A 154 0.92 -14.01 -7.18
CA ARG A 154 2.20 -13.68 -7.82
C ARG A 154 2.37 -14.48 -9.12
N PRO A 155 3.16 -13.96 -10.09
CA PRO A 155 3.47 -14.71 -11.31
C PRO A 155 4.13 -16.08 -11.09
N THR A 156 4.83 -16.26 -9.97
CA THR A 156 5.53 -17.52 -9.67
C THR A 156 4.65 -18.58 -9.00
N ASP A 157 3.41 -18.27 -8.64
CA ASP A 157 2.59 -19.14 -7.77
C ASP A 157 2.19 -20.43 -8.48
N GLY A 158 1.84 -20.37 -9.76
CA GLY A 158 1.52 -21.56 -10.57
C GLY A 158 2.68 -22.55 -10.63
N ALA A 159 3.91 -22.06 -10.86
CA ALA A 159 5.12 -22.89 -10.88
C ALA A 159 5.48 -23.49 -9.51
N LYS A 160 4.97 -22.90 -8.41
CA LYS A 160 5.22 -23.33 -7.03
C LYS A 160 4.05 -24.09 -6.42
N ALA A 161 3.01 -24.40 -7.20
CA ALA A 161 1.78 -25.01 -6.72
C ALA A 161 1.16 -24.27 -5.53
N VAL A 162 1.30 -22.95 -5.48
CA VAL A 162 0.66 -22.11 -4.47
C VAL A 162 -0.79 -21.90 -4.88
N ALA A 163 -1.71 -22.22 -3.98
CA ALA A 163 -3.14 -22.09 -4.25
C ALA A 163 -3.53 -20.62 -4.48
N PRO A 164 -4.48 -20.34 -5.40
CA PRO A 164 -5.12 -19.04 -5.53
C PRO A 164 -5.62 -18.49 -4.18
N ALA A 165 -5.24 -17.25 -3.87
CA ALA A 165 -5.75 -16.52 -2.72
C ALA A 165 -6.15 -15.11 -3.13
N PRO A 166 -7.25 -14.56 -2.58
CA PRO A 166 -7.67 -13.21 -2.86
C PRO A 166 -6.68 -12.18 -2.31
N PHE A 167 -6.74 -10.96 -2.84
CA PHE A 167 -6.06 -9.82 -2.23
C PHE A 167 -6.54 -9.63 -0.78
N ARG A 168 -5.61 -9.38 0.14
CA ARG A 168 -5.93 -9.07 1.54
C ARG A 168 -4.90 -8.10 2.12
N TYR A 169 -5.38 -7.02 2.75
CA TYR A 169 -4.53 -6.22 3.61
C TYR A 169 -4.17 -7.00 4.87
N LEU A 170 -2.88 -7.05 5.17
CA LEU A 170 -2.32 -7.62 6.39
C LEU A 170 -2.27 -6.57 7.50
N GLY A 171 -1.73 -5.39 7.19
CA GLY A 171 -1.59 -4.32 8.17
C GLY A 171 -1.30 -2.98 7.51
N VAL A 172 -1.63 -1.90 8.22
CA VAL A 172 -1.21 -0.55 7.85
C VAL A 172 -0.43 0.02 9.01
N PHE A 173 0.78 0.49 8.72
CA PHE A 173 1.70 1.05 9.70
C PHE A 173 2.12 2.43 9.25
N GLY A 174 2.18 3.39 10.16
CA GLY A 174 2.71 4.68 9.82
C GLY A 174 3.16 5.50 11.00
N ALA A 175 4.17 6.33 10.80
CA ALA A 175 4.71 7.21 11.80
C ALA A 175 5.59 8.28 11.13
N GLN A 176 5.88 9.34 11.88
CA GLN A 176 6.98 10.23 11.52
C GLN A 176 8.30 9.49 11.69
N LEU A 177 9.04 9.35 10.60
CA LEU A 177 10.42 8.90 10.59
C LEU A 177 11.35 10.10 10.49
N VAL A 178 12.53 9.97 11.08
CA VAL A 178 13.66 10.90 10.90
C VAL A 178 14.84 10.17 10.28
N GLN A 179 15.85 10.89 9.78
CA GLN A 179 17.04 10.29 9.14
C GLN A 179 17.66 9.11 9.91
N ALA A 180 17.69 9.16 11.25
CA ALA A 180 18.23 8.11 12.11
C ALA A 180 17.40 6.80 12.14
N ASP A 181 16.15 6.83 11.68
CA ASP A 181 15.28 5.66 11.54
C ASP A 181 15.52 4.86 10.25
N TRP A 182 16.49 5.29 9.46
CA TRP A 182 16.88 4.66 8.21
C TRP A 182 18.28 4.07 8.32
N THR A 183 18.51 3.00 7.57
CA THR A 183 19.85 2.52 7.23
C THR A 183 20.06 2.82 5.76
N PHE A 184 21.01 3.70 5.47
CA PHE A 184 21.40 3.99 4.11
C PHE A 184 22.00 2.74 3.49
N SER A 185 21.38 2.25 2.42
CA SER A 185 21.97 1.19 1.60
C SER A 185 22.66 1.82 0.40
N GLY A 186 23.70 2.61 0.68
CA GLY A 186 24.67 3.06 -0.32
C GLY A 186 25.35 1.84 -0.91
N ARG A 187 25.30 1.69 -2.23
CA ARG A 187 25.98 0.59 -2.92
C ARG A 187 27.23 1.13 -3.60
N SER A 188 28.23 0.26 -3.75
CA SER A 188 29.55 0.58 -4.31
C SER A 188 29.48 1.36 -5.61
N GLU A 189 30.57 2.03 -5.99
CA GLU A 189 30.71 2.80 -7.23
C GLU A 189 30.33 2.02 -8.51
N THR A 190 30.38 0.68 -8.46
CA THR A 190 30.00 -0.21 -9.57
C THR A 190 28.50 -0.54 -9.65
N SER A 191 27.70 -0.07 -8.71
CA SER A 191 26.26 -0.34 -8.65
C SER A 191 25.49 0.45 -9.71
N ARG A 192 24.78 -0.27 -10.59
CA ARG A 192 23.83 0.31 -11.55
C ARG A 192 22.42 0.51 -11.00
N ARG A 193 22.20 0.27 -9.70
CA ARG A 193 20.89 0.41 -9.03
C ARG A 193 20.77 1.78 -8.35
N THR A 194 19.55 2.33 -8.34
CA THR A 194 19.21 3.53 -7.56
C THR A 194 19.49 3.31 -6.07
N ILE A 195 20.04 4.35 -5.44
CA ILE A 195 20.26 4.41 -3.99
C ILE A 195 18.90 4.27 -3.29
N THR A 196 18.89 3.54 -2.17
CA THR A 196 17.70 3.37 -1.33
C THR A 196 18.10 3.43 0.15
N ALA A 197 17.15 3.82 0.99
CA ALA A 197 17.28 3.75 2.43
C ALA A 197 16.24 2.79 2.99
N GLY A 198 16.67 1.82 3.80
CA GLY A 198 15.76 0.87 4.45
C GLY A 198 15.35 1.37 5.83
N VAL A 199 14.08 1.23 6.19
CA VAL A 199 13.62 1.47 7.56
C VAL A 199 14.33 0.49 8.49
N ASN A 200 15.05 1.00 9.48
CA ASN A 200 15.81 0.21 10.43
C ASN A 200 14.94 -0.21 11.64
N ARG A 201 15.56 -0.75 12.69
CA ARG A 201 14.81 -1.22 13.86
C ARG A 201 14.04 -0.11 14.58
N SER A 202 14.62 1.08 14.77
CA SER A 202 13.92 2.18 15.46
C SER A 202 12.74 2.70 14.65
N GLY A 203 12.91 2.85 13.34
CA GLY A 203 11.81 3.23 12.44
C GLY A 203 10.70 2.19 12.42
N TYR A 204 11.07 0.91 12.37
CA TYR A 204 10.11 -0.18 12.44
C TYR A 204 9.32 -0.15 13.75
N ASP A 205 9.99 -0.01 14.89
CA ASP A 205 9.36 0.01 16.20
C ASP A 205 8.42 1.23 16.36
N LYS A 206 8.78 2.40 15.81
CA LYS A 206 7.88 3.57 15.74
C LYS A 206 6.60 3.28 14.95
N MET A 207 6.75 2.76 13.74
CA MET A 207 5.61 2.49 12.84
C MET A 207 4.70 1.38 13.36
N VAL A 208 5.27 0.32 13.94
CA VAL A 208 4.51 -0.77 14.57
C VAL A 208 3.84 -0.31 15.87
N GLY A 209 4.52 0.54 16.64
CA GLY A 209 3.96 1.18 17.83
C GLY A 209 2.73 2.03 17.52
N ASN A 210 2.71 2.66 16.34
CA ASN A 210 1.58 3.41 15.80
C ASN A 210 0.84 2.66 14.67
N TRP A 211 0.62 1.35 14.85
CA TRP A 211 -0.18 0.57 13.89
C TRP A 211 -1.57 1.19 13.69
N ILE A 212 -2.05 1.18 12.45
CA ILE A 212 -3.30 1.81 12.02
C ILE A 212 -4.38 0.77 11.76
N TYR A 213 -4.01 -0.32 11.07
CA TYR A 213 -4.87 -1.47 10.80
C TYR A 213 -4.09 -2.76 11.00
N LYS A 214 -4.75 -3.81 11.51
CA LYS A 214 -4.23 -5.18 11.51
C LYS A 214 -5.34 -6.14 11.13
N ALA A 215 -5.05 -7.03 10.18
CA ALA A 215 -5.94 -8.14 9.89
C ALA A 215 -6.11 -9.01 11.15
N PRO A 216 -7.31 -9.59 11.37
CA PRO A 216 -7.53 -10.53 12.46
C PRO A 216 -6.46 -11.62 12.51
N GLY A 217 -5.87 -11.83 13.69
CA GLY A 217 -4.84 -12.85 13.92
C GLY A 217 -3.42 -12.49 13.46
N LEU A 218 -3.18 -11.29 12.91
CA LEU A 218 -1.83 -10.86 12.55
C LEU A 218 -0.93 -10.75 13.81
N LYS A 219 0.22 -11.44 13.77
CA LYS A 219 1.29 -11.34 14.76
C LYS A 219 2.46 -10.52 14.18
N LEU A 220 3.07 -9.65 14.99
CA LEU A 220 4.17 -8.74 14.59
C LEU A 220 5.47 -9.05 15.30
#